data_AF-A0A9P6BE55-F1
#
_entry.id   AF-A0A9P6BE55-F1
#
_cell.length_a   1.000
_cell.length_b   1.000
_cell.length_c   1.000
_cell.angle_alpha   90.00
_cell.angle_beta   90.00
_cell.angle_gamma   90.00
#
_symmetry.space_group_name_H-M   'P 1'
#
loop_
_entity.id
_entity.type
_entity.pdbx_description
1 polymer ?
#
loop_
_entity_poly.entity_id
_entity_poly.type
_entity_poly.pdbx_seq_one_letter_code
_entity_poly.pdbx_strand_id
1 'polypeptide(L)'
;MAVSADALAPLYQHLVPLVTRPNGLKLLAAAVALYVFNHRSHAVGTRRRRDLKQPKGAVPLLGHMPVMAAVGGQNLYQFLEKQYNELGPVWSISLPLLGRIIYIDTPENLEHVLKTNFWSYEKGPTVAWILKDLVGD
;
A
#
# COMPACT_ATOMS: atom_id res chain seq x y z
N MET A 1 -19.30 -16.61 4.66
CA MET A 1 -19.16 -16.51 6.13
C MET A 1 -19.86 -15.25 6.59
N ALA A 2 -21.10 -15.36 7.06
CA ALA A 2 -21.84 -14.22 7.61
C ALA A 2 -21.38 -14.01 9.06
N VAL A 3 -20.86 -12.81 9.37
CA VAL A 3 -20.57 -12.42 10.75
C VAL A 3 -21.91 -12.29 11.48
N SER A 4 -22.15 -13.17 12.46
CA SER A 4 -23.35 -13.13 13.28
C SER A 4 -23.50 -11.76 13.97
N ALA A 5 -24.68 -11.15 13.88
CA ALA A 5 -24.99 -9.87 14.49
C ALA A 5 -24.78 -9.88 16.03
N ASP A 6 -24.87 -11.06 16.66
CA ASP A 6 -24.68 -11.23 18.10
C ASP A 6 -23.23 -10.99 18.54
N ALA A 7 -22.26 -11.19 17.64
CA ALA A 7 -20.84 -10.94 17.93
C ALA A 7 -20.52 -9.44 18.02
N LEU A 8 -21.32 -8.58 17.40
CA LEU A 8 -21.12 -7.13 17.38
C LEU A 8 -21.87 -6.41 18.50
N ALA A 9 -22.89 -7.03 19.09
CA ALA A 9 -23.68 -6.50 20.19
C ALA A 9 -22.85 -6.06 21.43
N PRO A 10 -21.88 -6.85 21.95
CA PRO A 10 -21.08 -6.42 23.10
C PRO A 10 -20.15 -5.26 22.76
N LEU A 11 -19.63 -5.22 21.53
CA LEU A 11 -18.78 -4.14 21.01
C LEU A 11 -19.57 -2.83 20.92
N TYR A 12 -20.79 -2.90 20.41
CA TYR A 12 -21.69 -1.76 20.30
C TYR A 12 -22.04 -1.17 21.67
N GLN A 13 -22.38 -2.03 22.65
CA GLN A 13 -22.70 -1.61 24.02
C GLN A 13 -21.54 -0.91 24.73
N HIS A 14 -20.28 -1.18 24.36
CA HIS A 14 -19.11 -0.52 24.94
C HIS A 14 -18.71 0.75 24.19
N LEU A 15 -18.92 0.82 22.87
CA LEU A 15 -18.57 1.97 22.04
C LEU A 15 -19.57 3.12 22.16
N VAL A 16 -20.88 2.82 22.24
CA VAL A 16 -21.94 3.83 22.37
C VAL A 16 -21.77 4.75 23.60
N PRO A 17 -21.55 4.25 24.83
CA PRO A 17 -21.30 5.13 26.00
C PRO A 17 -19.98 5.91 25.89
N LEU A 18 -19.01 5.38 25.13
CA LEU A 18 -17.71 6.03 24.91
C LEU A 18 -17.84 7.22 23.93
N VAL A 19 -18.74 7.14 22.95
CA VAL A 19 -19.03 8.21 21.98
C VAL A 19 -20.03 9.24 22.53
N THR A 20 -20.99 8.82 23.35
CA THR A 20 -22.05 9.69 23.93
C THR A 20 -21.61 10.57 25.10
N ARG A 21 -20.41 10.35 25.66
CA ARG A 21 -19.79 11.32 26.59
C ARG A 21 -19.53 12.64 25.87
N PRO A 22 -19.60 13.81 26.55
CA PRO A 22 -19.43 15.13 25.92
C PRO A 22 -18.07 15.31 25.21
N ASN A 23 -17.07 14.52 25.59
CA ASN A 23 -15.74 14.51 24.97
C ASN A 23 -15.47 13.25 24.13
N GLY A 24 -16.38 12.27 24.12
CA GLY A 24 -16.25 10.99 23.44
C GLY A 24 -16.12 11.14 21.93
N LEU A 25 -17.07 11.87 21.34
CA LEU A 25 -17.04 12.21 19.92
C LEU A 25 -15.77 12.97 19.52
N LYS A 26 -15.29 13.89 20.38
CA LYS A 26 -14.06 14.66 20.14
C LYS A 26 -12.82 13.76 20.14
N LEU A 27 -12.75 12.80 21.07
CA LEU A 27 -11.66 11.84 21.14
C LEU A 27 -11.66 10.89 19.95
N LEU A 28 -12.83 10.41 19.53
CA LEU A 28 -12.94 9.56 18.34
C LEU A 28 -12.56 10.32 17.07
N ALA A 29 -13.07 11.55 16.91
CA ALA A 29 -12.69 12.42 15.79
C ALA A 29 -11.18 12.71 15.78
N ALA A 30 -10.58 12.99 16.94
CA ALA A 30 -9.15 13.19 17.08
C ALA A 30 -8.34 11.93 16.74
N ALA A 31 -8.78 10.75 17.17
CA ALA A 31 -8.14 9.49 16.86
C ALA A 31 -8.20 9.17 15.36
N VAL A 32 -9.35 9.36 14.72
CA VAL A 32 -9.50 9.20 13.27
C VAL A 32 -8.63 10.20 12.52
N ALA A 33 -8.64 11.47 12.92
CA ALA A 33 -7.80 12.51 12.31
C ALA A 33 -6.31 12.17 12.45
N LEU A 34 -5.87 11.70 13.62
CA LEU A 34 -4.49 11.27 13.85
C LEU A 34 -4.12 10.04 13.01
N TYR A 35 -5.03 9.08 12.88
CA TYR A 35 -4.84 7.90 12.04
C TYR A 35 -4.70 8.27 10.55
N VAL A 36 -5.57 9.14 10.05
CA VAL A 36 -5.51 9.70 8.68
C VAL A 36 -4.24 10.50 8.47
N PHE A 37 -3.84 11.32 9.45
CA PHE A 37 -2.61 12.11 9.38
C PHE A 37 -1.37 11.21 9.33
N ASN A 38 -1.34 10.13 10.10
CA ASN A 38 -0.22 9.20 10.10
C ASN A 38 -0.09 8.48 8.74
N HIS A 39 -1.22 8.14 8.12
CA HIS A 39 -1.30 7.49 6.80
C HIS A 39 -1.38 8.46 5.62
N ARG A 40 -1.11 9.76 5.81
CA ARG A 40 -1.29 10.78 4.75
C ARG A 40 -0.44 10.61 3.49
N SER A 41 0.55 9.72 3.53
CA SER A 41 1.58 9.57 2.48
C SER A 41 1.76 8.13 2.02
N HIS A 42 0.95 7.20 2.51
CA HIS A 42 1.06 5.78 2.19
C HIS A 42 -0.22 5.03 2.52
N ALA A 43 -0.42 3.89 1.87
CA ALA A 43 -1.56 3.03 2.08
C ALA A 43 -1.50 2.31 3.43
N VAL A 44 -2.66 1.94 3.95
CA VAL A 44 -2.78 1.08 5.14
C VAL A 44 -2.02 -0.23 4.92
N GLY A 45 -1.35 -0.71 5.98
CA GLY A 45 -0.56 -1.94 5.93
C GLY A 45 0.85 -1.75 5.38
N THR A 46 1.22 -0.53 4.98
CA THR A 46 2.59 -0.21 4.57
C THR A 46 3.29 0.69 5.59
N ARG A 47 4.62 0.66 5.60
CA ARG A 47 5.43 1.62 6.37
C ARG A 47 5.86 2.79 5.49
N ARG A 48 5.97 3.96 6.11
CA ARG A 48 6.51 5.16 5.46
C ARG A 48 8.01 5.00 5.24
N ARG A 49 8.45 5.04 3.98
CA ARG A 49 9.85 5.11 3.58
C ARG A 49 10.20 6.54 3.17
N ARG A 50 11.00 7.22 4.00
CA ARG A 50 11.46 8.60 3.75
C ARG A 50 12.73 8.64 2.88
N ASP A 51 13.42 7.51 2.84
CA ASP A 51 14.61 7.20 2.05
C ASP A 51 14.31 7.07 0.54
N LEU A 52 13.09 6.66 0.18
CA LEU A 52 12.69 6.48 -1.22
C LEU A 52 11.82 7.63 -1.72
N LYS A 53 12.11 8.07 -2.94
CA LYS A 53 11.28 9.01 -3.70
C LYS A 53 9.95 8.35 -4.10
N GLN A 54 8.91 9.17 -4.21
CA GLN A 54 7.54 8.71 -4.46
C GLN A 54 6.82 9.69 -5.39
N PRO A 55 5.91 9.21 -6.26
CA PRO A 55 5.07 10.08 -7.07
C PRO A 55 4.23 11.01 -6.20
N LYS A 56 3.86 12.16 -6.77
CA LYS A 56 2.83 13.01 -6.16
C LYS A 56 1.46 12.36 -6.35
N GLY A 57 0.50 12.69 -5.47
CA GLY A 57 -0.88 12.21 -5.56
C GLY A 57 -1.21 11.03 -4.65
N ALA A 58 -0.33 10.67 -3.70
CA ALA A 58 -0.69 9.75 -2.64
C ALA A 58 -1.81 10.35 -1.75
N VAL A 59 -2.87 9.58 -1.52
CA VAL A 59 -3.96 9.96 -0.62
C VAL A 59 -3.88 9.16 0.68
N PRO A 60 -4.47 9.66 1.79
CA PRO A 60 -4.52 8.90 3.03
C PRO A 60 -5.19 7.54 2.83
N LEU A 61 -4.66 6.51 3.51
CA LEU A 61 -5.17 5.13 3.54
C LEU A 61 -5.04 4.34 2.23
N LEU A 62 -5.24 4.96 1.07
CA LEU A 62 -5.16 4.30 -0.23
C LEU A 62 -3.79 4.48 -0.91
N GLY A 63 -2.93 5.35 -0.37
CA GLY A 63 -1.62 5.61 -0.95
C GLY A 63 -1.73 6.06 -2.40
N HIS A 64 -1.02 5.39 -3.29
CA HIS A 64 -0.93 5.72 -4.72
C HIS A 64 -1.99 5.00 -5.57
N MET A 65 -2.94 4.29 -4.95
CA MET A 65 -3.96 3.56 -5.71
C MET A 65 -4.78 4.44 -6.66
N PRO A 66 -5.24 5.66 -6.29
CA PRO A 66 -5.94 6.52 -7.24
C PRO A 66 -5.09 6.93 -8.44
N VAL A 67 -3.78 7.17 -8.22
CA VAL A 67 -2.83 7.48 -9.29
C VAL A 67 -2.73 6.30 -10.25
N MET A 68 -2.58 5.09 -9.72
CA MET A 68 -2.51 3.88 -10.55
C MET A 68 -3.83 3.59 -11.27
N ALA A 69 -4.98 3.86 -10.65
CA ALA A 69 -6.29 3.67 -11.29
C ALA A 69 -6.51 4.65 -12.46
N ALA A 70 -5.90 5.84 -12.41
CA ALA A 70 -5.95 6.81 -13.51
C ALA A 70 -4.97 6.48 -14.65
N VAL A 71 -3.91 5.72 -14.38
CA VAL A 71 -2.97 5.22 -15.38
C VAL A 71 -3.61 4.01 -16.06
N GLY A 72 -4.34 4.26 -17.14
CA GLY A 72 -4.93 3.18 -17.95
C GLY A 72 -3.87 2.12 -18.34
N GLY A 73 -4.27 0.85 -18.43
CA GLY A 73 -3.32 -0.28 -18.57
C GLY A 73 -2.35 -0.17 -19.76
N GLN A 74 -2.78 0.47 -20.86
CA GLN A 74 -1.94 0.70 -22.05
C GLN A 74 -0.85 1.77 -21.83
N ASN A 75 -1.03 2.64 -20.83
CA ASN A 75 -0.15 3.78 -20.54
C ASN A 75 0.79 3.52 -19.36
N LEU A 76 0.83 2.29 -18.84
CA LEU A 76 1.67 1.96 -17.69
C LEU A 76 3.15 2.26 -17.98
N TYR A 77 3.66 1.86 -19.15
CA TYR A 77 5.05 2.13 -19.52
C TYR A 77 5.37 3.62 -19.59
N GLN A 78 4.50 4.42 -20.21
CA GLN A 78 4.66 5.88 -20.28
C GLN A 78 4.64 6.50 -18.87
N PHE A 79 3.81 5.98 -17.97
CA PHE A 79 3.79 6.40 -16.58
C PHE A 79 5.12 6.05 -15.89
N LEU A 80 5.63 4.83 -16.03
CA LEU A 80 6.90 4.41 -15.45
C LEU A 80 8.07 5.25 -15.98
N GLU A 81 8.13 5.48 -17.29
CA GLU A 81 9.14 6.33 -17.93
C GLU A 81 9.09 7.77 -17.41
N LYS A 82 7.88 8.34 -17.29
CA LYS A 82 7.69 9.66 -16.69
C LYS A 82 8.20 9.70 -15.25
N GLN A 83 7.88 8.68 -14.44
CA GLN A 83 8.36 8.62 -13.05
C GLN A 83 9.87 8.43 -12.98
N TYR A 84 10.47 7.66 -13.89
CA TYR A 84 11.92 7.52 -13.99
C TYR A 84 12.57 8.88 -14.28
N ASN A 85 12.04 9.65 -15.22
CA ASN A 85 12.57 10.97 -15.57
C ASN A 85 12.42 12.00 -14.43
N GLU A 86 11.33 11.93 -13.65
CA GLU A 86 11.07 12.89 -12.56
C GLU A 86 11.73 12.52 -11.23
N LEU A 87 11.76 11.23 -10.88
CA LEU A 87 12.21 10.73 -9.58
C LEU A 87 13.58 10.04 -9.68
N GLY A 88 13.98 9.61 -10.86
CA GLY A 88 15.21 8.86 -11.10
C GLY A 88 15.01 7.35 -11.05
N PRO A 89 16.11 6.57 -11.01
CA PRO A 89 16.10 5.13 -11.25
C PRO A 89 15.52 4.29 -10.10
N VAL A 90 15.34 4.88 -8.92
CA VAL A 90 14.82 4.20 -7.74
C VAL A 90 13.72 5.03 -7.10
N TRP A 91 12.50 4.49 -7.08
CA TRP A 91 11.33 5.13 -6.51
C TRP A 91 10.33 4.08 -6.03
N SER A 92 9.31 4.49 -5.30
CA SER A 92 8.33 3.55 -4.76
C SER A 92 6.91 4.08 -4.79
N ILE A 93 5.97 3.14 -4.85
CA ILE A 93 4.54 3.38 -4.67
C ILE A 93 4.02 2.49 -3.55
N SER A 94 2.91 2.93 -2.96
CA SER A 94 2.27 2.22 -1.87
C SER A 94 0.83 1.97 -2.26
N LEU A 95 0.44 0.70 -2.29
CA LEU A 95 -0.89 0.23 -2.64
C LEU A 95 -1.49 -0.53 -1.45
N PRO A 96 -2.80 -0.35 -1.19
CA PRO A 96 -3.47 -1.16 -0.19
C PRO A 96 -3.42 -2.62 -0.63
N LEU A 97 -3.31 -3.54 0.34
CA LEU A 97 -3.24 -5.00 0.16
C LEU A 97 -1.97 -5.54 -0.52
N LEU A 98 -1.45 -4.88 -1.55
CA LEU A 98 -0.22 -5.28 -2.27
C LEU A 98 1.05 -4.81 -1.57
N GLY A 99 0.94 -3.83 -0.68
CA GLY A 99 2.07 -3.31 0.07
C GLY A 99 2.80 -2.20 -0.68
N ARG A 100 4.12 -2.11 -0.48
CA ARG A 100 4.97 -1.10 -1.13
C ARG A 100 5.75 -1.75 -2.27
N ILE A 101 5.57 -1.23 -3.47
CA ILE A 101 6.30 -1.64 -4.66
C ILE A 101 7.46 -0.66 -4.85
N ILE A 102 8.66 -1.20 -5.05
CA ILE A 102 9.87 -0.42 -5.35
C ILE A 102 10.24 -0.69 -6.79
N TYR A 103 10.39 0.36 -7.56
CA TYR A 103 10.89 0.31 -8.91
C TYR A 103 12.40 0.56 -8.88
N ILE A 104 13.14 -0.31 -9.57
CA ILE A 104 14.58 -0.21 -9.76
C ILE A 104 14.86 -0.41 -11.25
N ASP A 105 15.64 0.49 -11.84
CA ASP A 105 15.96 0.45 -13.28
C ASP A 105 17.42 0.85 -13.53
N THR A 106 18.33 0.20 -12.81
CA THR A 106 19.78 0.38 -12.96
C THR A 106 20.44 -1.00 -12.99
N PRO A 107 21.43 -1.21 -13.87
CA PRO A 107 22.04 -2.52 -14.03
C PRO A 107 22.70 -3.03 -12.73
N GLU A 108 23.25 -2.12 -11.92
CA GLU A 108 23.88 -2.46 -10.64
C GLU A 108 22.86 -3.00 -9.63
N ASN A 109 21.69 -2.35 -9.53
CA ASN A 109 20.62 -2.79 -8.65
C ASN A 109 20.01 -4.11 -9.15
N LEU A 110 19.90 -4.28 -10.47
CA LEU A 110 19.40 -5.50 -11.07
C LEU A 110 20.35 -6.68 -10.79
N GLU A 111 21.65 -6.48 -10.97
CA GLU A 111 22.68 -7.48 -10.65
C GLU A 111 22.67 -7.81 -9.15
N HIS A 112 22.54 -6.80 -8.30
CA HIS A 112 22.45 -7.00 -6.86
C HIS A 112 21.25 -7.88 -6.48
N VAL A 113 20.06 -7.59 -7.02
CA VAL A 113 18.84 -8.37 -6.73
C VAL A 113 18.91 -9.77 -7.34
N LEU A 114 19.37 -9.91 -8.58
CA LEU A 114 19.31 -11.18 -9.30
C LEU A 114 20.47 -12.14 -9.00
N LYS A 115 21.67 -11.62 -8.72
CA LYS A 115 22.86 -12.45 -8.47
C LYS A 115 23.27 -12.48 -7.00
N THR A 116 23.22 -11.35 -6.31
CA THR A 116 23.79 -11.25 -4.95
C THR A 116 22.76 -11.61 -3.88
N ASN A 117 21.55 -11.10 -3.99
CA ASN A 117 20.51 -11.19 -2.96
C ASN A 117 19.23 -11.89 -3.44
N PHE A 118 19.34 -12.77 -4.43
CA PHE A 118 18.20 -13.47 -5.03
C PHE A 118 17.29 -14.14 -3.99
N TRP A 119 17.88 -14.79 -2.99
CA TRP A 119 17.17 -15.48 -1.91
C TRP A 119 16.33 -14.57 -1.02
N SER A 120 16.66 -13.28 -0.94
CA SER A 120 15.90 -12.31 -0.12
C SER A 120 14.64 -11.78 -0.84
N TYR A 121 14.51 -12.03 -2.14
CA TYR A 121 13.38 -11.61 -2.95
C TYR A 121 12.58 -12.83 -3.42
N GLU A 122 11.94 -13.51 -2.46
CA GLU A 122 11.05 -14.61 -2.77
C GLU A 122 9.95 -14.17 -3.74
N LYS A 123 9.83 -14.92 -4.84
CA LYS A 123 8.73 -14.74 -5.79
C LYS A 123 7.49 -15.30 -5.12
N GLY A 124 6.73 -14.41 -4.48
CA GLY A 124 5.61 -14.78 -3.61
C GLY A 124 4.50 -15.56 -4.32
N PRO A 125 3.48 -16.01 -3.57
CA PRO A 125 2.42 -16.89 -4.06
C PRO A 125 1.71 -16.37 -5.31
N THR A 126 1.64 -15.05 -5.49
CA THR A 126 1.06 -14.43 -6.68
C THR A 126 1.80 -14.81 -7.97
N VAL A 127 3.13 -14.84 -7.95
CA VAL A 127 3.92 -15.21 -9.13
C VAL A 127 3.76 -16.70 -9.43
N ALA A 128 3.77 -17.54 -8.39
CA ALA A 128 3.50 -18.97 -8.52
C ALA A 128 2.09 -19.23 -9.08
N TRP A 129 1.08 -18.50 -8.59
CA TRP A 129 -0.30 -18.59 -9.09
C TRP A 129 -0.43 -18.17 -10.56
N ILE A 130 0.24 -17.09 -10.98
CA ILE A 130 0.24 -16.64 -12.39
C ILE A 130 0.91 -17.67 -13.30
N LEU A 131 2.01 -18.29 -12.84
CA LEU A 131 2.77 -19.25 -13.64
C LEU A 131 2.23 -20.68 -13.58
N LYS A 132 1.28 -20.97 -12.68
CA LYS A 132 0.71 -22.30 -12.47
C LYS A 132 0.15 -22.91 -13.76
N ASP A 133 -0.57 -22.12 -14.56
CA ASP A 133 -1.16 -22.59 -15.81
C ASP A 133 -0.10 -22.92 -16.88
N LEU A 134 1.10 -22.33 -16.78
CA LEU A 134 2.18 -22.52 -17.73
C LEU A 134 3.15 -23.63 -17.32
N VAL A 135 3.45 -23.74 -16.03
CA VAL A 135 4.53 -24.59 -15.49
C VAL A 135 3.98 -25.85 -14.79
N GLY A 136 2.68 -25.88 -14.48
CA GLY A 136 2.10 -26.89 -13.60
C GLY A 136 2.32 -26.57 -12.13
N ASP A 137 1.90 -27.50 -11.26
CA ASP A 137 2.13 -27.43 -9.80
C ASP A 137 3.55 -27.89 -9.42
#